data_AF-A0A4Z0JF01-F1
#
_entry.id   AF-A0A4Z0JF01-F1
#
_cell.length_a   1.000
_cell.length_b   1.000
_cell.length_c   1.000
_cell.angle_alpha   90.00
_cell.angle_beta   90.00
_cell.angle_gamma   90.00
#
_symmetry.space_group_name_H-M   'P 1'
#
loop_
_entity.id
_entity.type
_entity.pdbx_description
1 polymer ?
#
loop_
_entity_poly.entity_id
_entity_poly.type
_entity_poly.pdbx_seq_one_letter_code
_entity_poly.pdbx_strand_id
1 'polypeptide(L)'
;MTTRKRLARLGNDQRHRFQGTFERYGLKAGYRGQEATILLREVRLLGNQQLMTDHLWFNLTKGFQKLGQLKAGDVIQFDGRVNSYLKGYQGNLFAATEIDYQVSWPTKITRISGGKRPPLPNWWELVDFIQDRNQA
;
A
#
# COMPACT_ATOMS: atom_id res chain seq x y z
N MET A 1 17.52 14.59 -10.07
CA MET A 1 16.14 14.33 -10.55
C MET A 1 15.32 13.80 -9.39
N THR A 2 14.26 14.48 -8.97
CA THR A 2 13.40 14.07 -7.85
C THR A 2 12.49 12.89 -8.22
N THR A 3 12.10 12.09 -7.23
CA THR A 3 11.19 10.92 -7.34
C THR A 3 9.88 11.27 -8.08
N ARG A 4 9.38 12.50 -7.89
CA ARG A 4 8.15 13.04 -8.50
C ARG A 4 8.16 13.08 -10.03
N LYS A 5 9.27 13.46 -10.68
CA LYS A 5 9.32 13.56 -12.17
C LYS A 5 9.24 12.19 -12.87
N ARG A 6 9.45 11.09 -12.13
CA ARG A 6 9.58 9.74 -12.69
C ARG A 6 8.25 8.98 -12.68
N LEU A 7 7.45 9.14 -11.63
CA LEU A 7 6.09 8.57 -11.56
C LEU A 7 5.15 9.18 -12.61
N ALA A 8 5.33 10.46 -12.93
CA ALA A 8 4.66 11.17 -14.03
C ALA A 8 4.70 10.43 -15.38
N ARG A 9 5.82 9.76 -15.68
CA ARG A 9 6.07 9.15 -16.99
C ARG A 9 5.38 7.78 -17.17
N LEU A 10 5.02 7.11 -16.08
CA LEU A 10 4.35 5.80 -16.14
C LEU A 10 2.87 5.95 -16.48
N GLY A 11 2.25 7.06 -16.04
CA GLY A 11 0.83 7.30 -16.26
C GLY A 11 -0.08 6.28 -15.57
N ASN A 12 -1.39 6.40 -15.81
CA ASN A 12 -2.42 5.56 -15.21
C ASN A 12 -2.93 4.45 -16.15
N ASP A 13 -2.51 4.45 -17.41
CA ASP A 13 -3.07 3.54 -18.42
C ASP A 13 -2.61 2.10 -18.21
N GLN A 14 -1.34 1.92 -17.84
CA GLN A 14 -0.73 0.61 -17.70
C GLN A 14 -0.58 0.19 -16.24
N ARG A 15 -0.69 -1.13 -16.02
CA ARG A 15 -0.34 -1.75 -14.75
C ARG A 15 1.14 -2.07 -14.75
N HIS A 16 1.84 -1.63 -13.71
CA HIS A 16 3.24 -1.94 -13.48
C HIS A 16 3.41 -2.84 -12.25
N ARG A 17 4.48 -3.62 -12.25
CA ARG A 17 4.83 -4.52 -11.15
C ARG A 17 5.65 -3.78 -10.10
N PHE A 18 5.13 -3.73 -8.88
CA PHE A 18 5.79 -3.13 -7.73
C PHE A 18 6.18 -4.18 -6.71
N GLN A 19 7.11 -3.82 -5.86
CA GLN A 19 7.53 -4.56 -4.68
C GLN A 19 7.56 -3.63 -3.48
N GLY A 20 7.04 -4.07 -2.34
CA GLY A 20 7.13 -3.34 -1.08
C GLY A 20 7.27 -4.31 0.09
N THR A 21 7.82 -3.81 1.19
CA THR A 21 8.03 -4.59 2.41
C THR A 21 6.86 -4.36 3.35
N PHE A 22 6.18 -5.42 3.76
CA PHE A 22 5.11 -5.32 4.76
C PHE A 22 5.68 -4.78 6.07
N GLU A 23 5.04 -3.74 6.58
CA GLU A 23 5.38 -3.16 7.87
C GLU A 23 4.36 -3.59 8.92
N ARG A 24 3.09 -3.27 8.72
CA ARG A 24 2.01 -3.57 9.66
C ARG A 24 0.63 -3.53 9.03
N TYR A 25 -0.35 -4.02 9.80
CA TYR A 25 -1.76 -3.79 9.54
C TYR A 25 -2.24 -2.51 10.24
N GLY A 26 -3.34 -1.96 9.77
CA GLY A 26 -3.97 -0.79 10.38
C GLY A 26 -5.49 -0.87 10.30
N LEU A 27 -6.13 0.10 10.95
CA LEU A 27 -7.56 0.33 10.91
C LEU A 27 -7.80 1.80 10.56
N LYS A 28 -8.82 2.06 9.76
CA LYS A 28 -9.27 3.43 9.46
C LYS A 28 -10.80 3.50 9.50
N ALA A 29 -11.34 4.71 9.64
CA ALA A 29 -12.75 4.95 9.38
C ALA A 29 -13.01 4.87 7.86
N GLY A 30 -13.98 4.05 7.46
CA GLY A 30 -14.52 3.98 6.11
C GLY A 30 -15.96 4.48 6.06
N TYR A 31 -16.52 4.58 4.85
CA TYR A 31 -17.87 5.11 4.64
C TYR A 31 -18.97 4.29 5.35
N ARG A 32 -18.78 2.97 5.47
CA ARG A 32 -19.74 2.05 6.11
C ARG A 32 -19.27 1.52 7.47
N GLY A 33 -18.29 2.18 8.09
CA GLY A 33 -17.64 1.72 9.31
C GLY A 33 -16.16 1.41 9.10
N GLN A 34 -15.57 0.76 10.08
CA GLN A 34 -14.13 0.54 10.15
C GLN A 34 -13.63 -0.36 9.00
N GLU A 35 -12.47 -0.03 8.43
CA GLU A 35 -11.81 -0.81 7.37
C GLU A 35 -10.39 -1.18 7.80
N ALA A 36 -10.00 -2.44 7.55
CA ALA A 36 -8.63 -2.89 7.74
C ALA A 36 -7.72 -2.43 6.58
N THR A 37 -6.49 -2.08 6.92
CA THR A 37 -5.47 -1.60 5.98
C THR A 37 -4.16 -2.36 6.17
N ILE A 38 -3.28 -2.21 5.19
CA ILE A 38 -1.92 -2.74 5.17
C ILE A 38 -0.96 -1.61 4.80
N LEU A 39 0.15 -1.50 5.52
CA LEU A 39 1.24 -0.58 5.23
C LEU A 39 2.40 -1.35 4.58
N LEU A 40 2.76 -0.92 3.39
CA LEU A 40 3.99 -1.34 2.72
C LEU A 40 5.00 -0.19 2.74
N ARG A 41 6.23 -0.48 3.13
CA ARG A 41 7.35 0.46 3.07
C ARG A 41 8.30 0.15 1.92
N GLU A 42 9.08 1.15 1.53
CA GLU A 42 10.07 1.09 0.45
C GLU A 42 9.50 0.52 -0.86
N VAL A 43 8.36 1.07 -1.31
CA VAL A 43 7.69 0.57 -2.51
C VAL A 43 8.49 0.95 -3.75
N ARG A 44 8.97 -0.05 -4.48
CA ARG A 44 9.85 0.07 -5.66
C ARG A 44 9.19 -0.51 -6.90
N LEU A 45 9.48 0.08 -8.06
CA LEU A 45 9.15 -0.51 -9.36
C LEU A 45 10.12 -1.66 -9.65
N LEU A 46 9.60 -2.85 -9.95
CA LEU A 46 10.42 -4.05 -10.04
C LEU A 46 11.44 -3.99 -11.19
N GLY A 47 11.05 -3.42 -12.34
CA GLY A 47 11.88 -3.42 -13.56
C GLY A 47 13.21 -2.67 -13.46
N ASN A 48 13.30 -1.66 -12.58
CA ASN A 48 14.51 -0.86 -12.41
C ASN A 48 14.85 -0.57 -10.93
N GLN A 49 14.17 -1.23 -10.00
CA GLN A 49 14.33 -1.07 -8.54
C GLN A 49 14.13 0.37 -8.02
N GLN A 50 13.52 1.24 -8.83
CA GLN A 50 13.36 2.63 -8.48
C GLN A 50 12.35 2.77 -7.33
N LEU A 51 12.77 3.42 -6.25
CA LEU A 51 11.92 3.80 -5.13
C LEU A 51 10.85 4.79 -5.61
N MET A 52 9.59 4.47 -5.32
CA MET A 52 8.43 5.25 -5.71
C MET A 52 7.83 5.99 -4.52
N THR A 53 7.73 5.32 -3.38
CA THR A 53 7.31 5.94 -2.11
C THR A 53 7.92 5.18 -0.94
N ASP A 54 8.21 5.91 0.14
CA ASP A 54 8.72 5.34 1.38
C ASP A 54 7.65 4.51 2.10
N HIS A 55 6.39 4.95 2.03
CA HIS A 55 5.26 4.32 2.70
C HIS A 55 4.02 4.37 1.81
N LEU A 56 3.26 3.28 1.79
CA LEU A 56 2.02 3.19 1.03
C LEU A 56 1.00 2.34 1.77
N TRP A 57 -0.12 2.98 2.09
CA TRP A 57 -1.28 2.32 2.66
C TRP A 57 -2.20 1.78 1.56
N PHE A 58 -2.67 0.56 1.75
CA PHE A 58 -3.78 0.00 0.99
C PHE A 58 -4.89 -0.47 1.91
N ASN A 59 -6.12 -0.50 1.40
CA ASN A 59 -7.14 -1.34 2.00
C ASN A 59 -6.71 -2.81 1.96
N LEU A 60 -7.04 -3.56 3.01
CA LEU A 60 -6.73 -4.99 3.12
C LEU A 60 -7.67 -5.81 2.22
N THR A 61 -7.48 -5.69 0.91
CA THR A 61 -8.28 -6.38 -0.11
C THR A 61 -8.18 -7.90 0.01
N LYS A 62 -9.12 -8.63 -0.60
CA LYS A 62 -9.10 -10.10 -0.69
C LYS A 62 -7.76 -10.66 -1.19
N GLY A 63 -7.06 -9.94 -2.07
CA GLY A 63 -5.75 -10.35 -2.57
C GLY A 63 -4.66 -10.32 -1.49
N PHE A 64 -4.66 -9.31 -0.62
CA PHE A 64 -3.75 -9.26 0.54
C PHE A 64 -4.15 -10.29 1.60
N GLN A 65 -5.46 -10.46 1.86
CA GLN A 65 -5.93 -11.41 2.87
C GLN A 65 -5.50 -12.86 2.58
N LYS A 66 -5.41 -13.24 1.30
CA LYS A 66 -4.91 -14.56 0.87
C LYS A 66 -3.45 -14.83 1.26
N LEU A 67 -2.67 -13.79 1.59
CA LEU A 67 -1.29 -13.95 2.04
C LEU A 67 -1.20 -14.41 3.51
N GLY A 68 -2.33 -14.38 4.24
CA GLY A 68 -2.41 -14.79 5.64
C GLY A 68 -1.83 -13.77 6.61
N GLN A 69 -1.45 -14.24 7.80
CA GLN A 69 -0.88 -13.42 8.88
C GLN A 69 0.56 -13.01 8.55
N LEU A 70 0.73 -11.99 7.71
CA LEU A 70 2.01 -11.37 7.39
C LEU A 70 2.79 -10.94 8.65
N LYS A 71 4.12 -10.96 8.54
CA LYS A 71 5.05 -10.45 9.54
C LYS A 71 5.87 -9.31 8.95
N ALA A 72 6.20 -8.32 9.77
CA ALA A 72 7.05 -7.21 9.36
C ALA A 72 8.31 -7.74 8.67
N GLY A 73 8.65 -7.19 7.50
CA GLY A 73 9.74 -7.68 6.65
C GLY A 73 9.31 -8.62 5.52
N ASP A 74 8.08 -9.16 5.52
CA ASP A 74 7.57 -9.95 4.40
C ASP A 74 7.54 -9.09 3.11
N VAL A 75 8.10 -9.60 2.02
CA VAL A 75 8.20 -8.85 0.76
C VAL A 75 7.01 -9.20 -0.12
N ILE A 76 6.25 -8.17 -0.49
CA ILE A 76 5.01 -8.28 -1.26
C ILE A 76 5.25 -7.68 -2.65
N GLN A 77 4.85 -8.42 -3.68
CA GLN A 77 4.75 -7.93 -5.04
C GLN A 77 3.30 -7.81 -5.49
N PHE A 78 3.02 -6.79 -6.30
CA PHE A 78 1.68 -6.53 -6.81
C PHE A 78 1.73 -5.70 -8.10
N ASP A 79 0.68 -5.81 -8.90
CA ASP A 79 0.45 -5.00 -10.08
C ASP A 79 -0.44 -3.81 -9.70
N GLY A 80 0.01 -2.58 -9.94
CA GLY A 80 -0.73 -1.35 -9.63
C GLY A 80 -0.64 -0.32 -10.76
N ARG A 81 -1.40 0.76 -10.65
CA ARG A 81 -1.33 1.92 -11.56
C ARG A 81 -0.78 3.13 -10.83
N VAL A 82 -0.01 3.95 -11.52
CA VAL A 82 0.47 5.22 -10.97
C VAL A 82 -0.55 6.30 -11.27
N ASN A 83 -1.13 6.89 -10.23
CA ASN A 83 -2.03 8.02 -10.38
C ASN A 83 -1.38 9.27 -9.77
N SER A 84 -1.51 10.42 -10.43
CA SER A 84 -1.13 11.70 -9.87
C SER A 84 -2.28 12.26 -9.03
N TYR A 85 -2.00 12.82 -7.86
CA TYR A 85 -2.97 13.62 -7.12
C TYR A 85 -2.34 14.94 -6.67
N LEU A 86 -3.19 15.95 -6.54
CA LEU A 86 -2.78 17.27 -6.07
C LEU A 86 -2.72 17.27 -4.54
N LYS A 87 -1.51 17.39 -4.00
CA LYS A 87 -1.25 17.53 -2.57
C LYS A 87 -1.35 19.02 -2.20
N GLY A 88 -2.10 19.31 -1.13
CA GLY A 88 -2.34 20.68 -0.65
C GLY A 88 -3.74 21.24 -0.98
N TYR A 89 -4.59 20.49 -1.68
CA TYR A 89 -5.97 20.92 -1.95
C TYR A 89 -6.87 20.71 -0.72
N GLN A 90 -6.74 21.60 0.28
CA GLN A 90 -7.59 21.68 1.47
C GLN A 90 -8.30 23.04 1.54
N GLY A 91 -8.96 23.43 0.45
CA GLY A 91 -9.80 24.65 0.41
C GLY A 91 -9.06 25.99 0.48
N ASN A 92 -7.73 26.01 0.51
CA ASN A 92 -6.94 27.24 0.57
C ASN A 92 -6.36 27.55 -0.83
N LEU A 93 -6.97 28.49 -1.55
CA LEU A 93 -6.62 28.87 -2.93
C LEU A 93 -5.16 29.39 -3.10
N PHE A 94 -4.44 29.63 -2.00
CA PHE A 94 -3.12 30.25 -1.98
C PHE A 94 -1.97 29.29 -1.62
N ALA A 95 -2.22 28.00 -1.37
CA ALA A 95 -1.15 27.03 -1.14
C ALA A 95 -0.60 26.49 -2.46
N ALA A 96 0.73 26.53 -2.64
CA ALA A 96 1.40 25.95 -3.79
C ALA A 96 1.01 24.46 -3.91
N THR A 97 0.31 24.12 -4.98
CA THR A 97 -0.19 22.75 -5.19
C THR A 97 0.95 21.88 -5.70
N GLU A 98 1.37 20.88 -4.93
CA GLU A 98 2.38 19.92 -5.38
C GLU A 98 1.69 18.70 -6.00
N ILE A 99 2.12 18.30 -7.20
CA ILE A 99 1.70 17.01 -7.78
C ILE A 99 2.45 15.89 -7.05
N ASP A 100 1.71 15.06 -6.32
CA ASP A 100 2.18 13.83 -5.71
C ASP A 100 1.69 12.62 -6.54
N TYR A 101 2.32 11.47 -6.35
CA TYR A 101 2.00 10.27 -7.14
C TYR A 101 1.78 9.09 -6.21
N GLN A 102 0.70 8.36 -6.45
CA GLN A 102 0.29 7.22 -5.67
C GLN A 102 0.20 5.98 -6.56
N VAL A 103 0.63 4.82 -6.03
CA VAL A 103 0.29 3.54 -6.64
C VAL A 103 -1.07 3.08 -6.13
N SER A 104 -1.97 2.76 -7.05
CA SER A 104 -3.38 2.44 -6.76
C SER A 104 -3.81 1.12 -7.42
N TRP A 105 -4.97 0.61 -7.00
CA TRP A 105 -5.62 -0.57 -7.56
C TRP A 105 -4.76 -1.84 -7.55
N PRO A 106 -4.23 -2.29 -6.39
CA PRO A 106 -3.32 -3.43 -6.34
C PRO A 106 -4.01 -4.73 -6.79
N THR A 107 -3.34 -5.50 -7.65
CA THR A 107 -3.79 -6.80 -8.18
C THR A 107 -2.61 -7.77 -8.30
N LYS A 108 -2.86 -9.04 -8.64
CA LYS A 108 -1.82 -10.10 -8.74
C LYS A 108 -0.85 -10.11 -7.55
N ILE A 109 -1.43 -9.95 -6.37
CA ILE A 109 -0.71 -9.81 -5.10
C ILE A 109 -0.09 -11.17 -4.76
N THR A 110 1.21 -11.16 -4.52
CA THR A 110 1.99 -12.35 -4.15
C THR A 110 3.03 -11.97 -3.11
N ARG A 111 3.31 -12.87 -2.18
CA ARG A 111 4.43 -12.72 -1.26
C ARG A 111 5.60 -13.56 -1.78
N ILE A 112 6.79 -12.97 -1.79
CA ILE A 112 8.00 -13.61 -2.34
C ILE A 112 8.99 -14.07 -1.27
N SER A 113 8.73 -13.79 0.01
CA SER A 113 9.54 -14.25 1.15
C SER A 113 8.69 -14.87 2.25
N GLY A 114 9.28 -15.80 3.01
CA GLY A 114 8.62 -16.49 4.12
C GLY A 114 7.66 -17.60 3.68
N GLY A 115 7.76 -18.78 4.32
CA GLY A 115 6.88 -19.93 4.07
C GLY A 115 5.40 -19.64 4.40
N LYS A 116 4.51 -20.60 4.13
CA LYS A 116 3.04 -20.47 4.29
C LYS A 116 2.65 -19.82 5.63
N ARG A 117 1.79 -18.79 5.60
CA ARG A 117 1.24 -18.16 6.82
C ARG A 117 -0.09 -18.81 7.18
N PRO A 118 -0.46 -18.82 8.47
CA PRO A 118 -1.83 -19.06 8.89
C PRO A 118 -2.78 -18.04 8.23
N PRO A 119 -4.05 -18.40 7.97
CA PRO A 119 -5.02 -17.45 7.46
C PRO A 119 -5.23 -16.29 8.46
N LEU A 120 -5.64 -15.13 7.94
CA LEU A 120 -6.16 -14.06 8.80
C LEU A 120 -7.44 -14.55 9.49
N PRO A 121 -7.68 -14.10 10.73
CA PRO A 121 -8.88 -14.46 11.46
C PRO A 121 -10.13 -13.79 10.86
N ASN A 122 -11.30 -14.09 11.44
CA ASN A 122 -12.55 -13.46 11.01
C ASN A 122 -12.57 -11.96 11.36
N TRP A 123 -13.56 -11.21 10.88
CA TRP A 123 -13.56 -9.74 11.03
C TRP A 123 -13.43 -9.25 12.48
N TRP A 124 -14.13 -9.86 13.42
CA TRP A 124 -14.12 -9.42 14.82
C TRP A 124 -12.75 -9.65 15.45
N GLU A 125 -12.23 -10.86 15.32
CA GLU A 125 -10.88 -11.24 15.77
C GLU A 125 -9.77 -10.49 15.02
N LEU A 126 -10.01 -10.07 13.77
CA LEU A 126 -9.04 -9.32 12.98
C LEU A 126 -8.83 -7.92 13.57
N VAL A 127 -9.88 -7.28 14.07
CA VAL A 127 -9.77 -5.97 14.71
C VAL A 127 -8.86 -6.08 15.93
N ASP A 128 -9.13 -7.03 16.82
CA ASP A 128 -8.33 -7.27 18.03
C ASP A 128 -6.88 -7.63 17.66
N PHE A 129 -6.69 -8.55 16.72
CA PHE A 129 -5.38 -8.93 16.20
C PHE A 129 -4.56 -7.73 15.68
N ILE A 130 -5.21 -6.77 15.01
CA ILE A 130 -4.54 -5.57 14.50
C ILE A 130 -4.20 -4.61 15.66
N GLN A 131 -5.09 -4.46 16.65
CA GLN A 131 -4.86 -3.60 17.80
C GLN A 131 -3.70 -4.12 18.65
N ASP A 132 -3.70 -5.40 19.00
CA ASP A 132 -2.65 -6.05 19.79
C ASP A 132 -1.26 -5.88 19.13
N ARG A 133 -1.19 -6.11 17.82
CA ARG A 133 0.07 -6.00 17.05
C ARG A 133 0.59 -4.59 16.89
N ASN A 134 -0.27 -3.58 17.06
CA ASN A 134 0.14 -2.18 16.96
C ASN A 134 0.50 -1.57 18.32
N GLN A 135 0.27 -2.29 19.43
CA GLN A 135 0.68 -1.89 20.79
C GLN A 135 2.04 -2.49 21.22
N ALA A 136 2.53 -3.49 20.49
CA ALA A 136 3.82 -4.17 20.70
C ALA A 136 4.97 -3.48 19.96
#